data_AF-A0A1G1G2N8-F1
#
_entry.id   AF-A0A1G1G2N8-F1
#
_cell.length_a   1.000
_cell.length_b   1.000
_cell.length_c   1.000
_cell.angle_alpha   90.00
_cell.angle_beta   90.00
_cell.angle_gamma   90.00
#
_symmetry.space_group_name_H-M   'P 1'
#
loop_
_entity.id
_entity.type
_entity.pdbx_description
1 polymer ?
#
loop_
_entity_poly.entity_id
_entity_poly.type
_entity_poly.pdbx_seq_one_letter_code
_entity_poly.pdbx_strand_id
1 'polypeptide(L)'
;MKRLFLAFIIIILTYPAGVIIAEDNIETNRMKWKNMSNQQRLEIKERYKKWKDLPVEERQKINENIRKFKELSPEEKMKVRKRFRVYRELDSTQKELLKSKMKMIENIPPEKRDRALKRYRNMSEKEREEFIKRSLFWKNLDSNEKKVFKKMYFPSKR
;
A
#
# COMPACT_ATOMS: atom_id res chain seq x y z
N MET A 1 -15.81 0.22 0.44
CA MET A 1 -14.75 0.05 -0.58
C MET A 1 -13.35 -0.28 -0.03
N LYS A 2 -13.18 -0.77 1.22
CA LYS A 2 -11.97 -0.40 2.00
C LYS A 2 -10.83 -1.43 2.13
N ARG A 3 -10.97 -2.71 1.74
CA ARG A 3 -10.02 -3.76 2.21
C ARG A 3 -9.04 -4.38 1.22
N LEU A 4 -9.32 -4.32 -0.09
CA LEU A 4 -8.40 -4.75 -1.15
C LEU A 4 -7.67 -3.58 -1.81
N PHE A 5 -8.13 -2.35 -1.56
CA PHE A 5 -7.37 -1.12 -1.86
C PHE A 5 -6.05 -1.06 -1.09
N LEU A 6 -5.93 -1.77 0.04
CA LEU A 6 -4.72 -1.82 0.86
C LEU A 6 -3.52 -2.46 0.14
N ALA A 7 -3.74 -3.31 -0.86
CA ALA A 7 -2.70 -3.85 -1.74
C ALA A 7 -2.11 -2.75 -2.66
N PHE A 8 -2.99 -1.96 -3.26
CA PHE A 8 -2.65 -0.87 -4.18
C PHE A 8 -2.09 0.36 -3.46
N ILE A 9 -2.57 0.63 -2.26
CA ILE A 9 -2.11 1.73 -1.41
C ILE A 9 -0.62 1.56 -1.07
N ILE A 10 -0.13 0.33 -0.84
CA ILE A 10 1.28 0.13 -0.50
C ILE A 10 2.22 0.36 -1.70
N ILE A 11 1.76 0.04 -2.92
CA ILE A 11 2.53 0.20 -4.15
C ILE A 11 2.54 1.69 -4.60
N ILE A 12 1.43 2.41 -4.39
CA ILE A 12 1.31 3.83 -4.71
C ILE A 12 1.91 4.73 -3.60
N LEU A 13 2.00 4.27 -2.34
CA LEU A 13 2.65 4.99 -1.23
C LEU A 13 4.17 4.78 -1.15
N THR A 14 4.81 4.46 -2.26
CA THR A 14 6.27 4.43 -2.41
C THR A 14 6.95 5.79 -2.19
N TYR A 15 6.18 6.86 -1.95
CA TYR A 15 6.66 8.14 -1.43
C TYR A 15 6.44 8.23 0.10
N PRO A 16 7.51 8.10 0.93
CA PRO A 16 7.38 7.97 2.39
C PRO A 16 6.84 9.21 3.10
N ALA A 17 6.73 10.37 2.43
CA ALA A 17 6.24 11.59 3.06
C ALA A 17 4.73 11.54 3.34
N GLY A 18 3.94 10.91 2.46
CA GLY A 18 2.47 10.93 2.58
C GLY A 18 1.94 10.20 3.81
N VAL A 19 2.55 9.07 4.20
CA VAL A 19 2.07 8.25 5.33
C VAL A 19 2.46 8.83 6.69
N ILE A 20 3.60 9.53 6.75
CA ILE A 20 4.10 10.14 7.99
C ILE A 20 3.39 11.47 8.26
N ILE A 21 3.01 12.21 7.21
CA ILE A 21 2.42 13.57 7.34
C ILE A 21 0.87 13.55 7.34
N ALA A 22 0.22 12.48 6.84
CA ALA A 22 -1.24 12.49 6.67
C ALA A 22 -2.07 12.51 7.97
N GLU A 23 -1.52 12.07 9.11
CA GLU A 23 -2.24 12.00 10.39
C GLU A 23 -2.00 13.19 11.32
N ASP A 24 -0.90 13.91 11.13
CA ASP A 24 -0.49 14.96 12.07
C ASP A 24 -1.08 16.31 11.67
N ASN A 25 -1.57 17.06 12.66
CA ASN A 25 -1.92 18.47 12.45
C ASN A 25 -0.66 19.27 12.06
N ILE A 26 -0.87 20.48 11.53
CA ILE A 26 0.22 21.34 11.03
C ILE A 26 1.27 21.60 12.14
N GLU A 27 0.84 21.66 13.40
CA GLU A 27 1.72 21.99 14.53
C GLU A 27 2.64 20.82 14.92
N THR A 28 2.12 19.59 15.00
CA THR A 28 2.91 18.39 15.23
C THR A 28 3.94 18.19 14.11
N ASN A 29 3.56 18.44 12.86
CA ASN A 29 4.47 18.38 11.72
C ASN A 29 5.57 19.46 11.81
N ARG A 30 5.22 20.68 12.23
CA ARG A 30 6.19 21.78 12.46
C ARG A 30 7.20 21.39 13.54
N MET A 31 6.75 20.83 14.65
CA MET A 31 7.62 20.39 15.73
C MET A 31 8.55 19.24 15.31
N LYS A 32 8.02 18.25 14.57
CA LYS A 32 8.85 17.19 13.98
C LYS A 32 9.90 17.75 13.03
N TRP A 33 9.54 18.70 12.16
CA TRP A 33 10.47 19.37 11.25
C TRP A 33 11.58 20.10 11.99
N LYS A 34 11.23 20.84 13.07
CA LYS A 34 12.21 21.52 13.93
C LYS A 34 13.20 20.52 14.55
N ASN A 35 12.75 19.34 14.92
CA ASN A 35 13.57 18.30 15.55
C ASN A 35 14.30 17.37 14.57
N MET A 36 14.12 17.55 13.25
CA MET A 36 14.82 16.74 12.23
C MET A 36 16.25 17.22 12.00
N SER A 37 17.15 16.27 11.72
CA SER A 37 18.50 16.56 11.25
C SER A 37 18.49 17.22 9.86
N ASN A 38 19.58 17.89 9.50
CA ASN A 38 19.73 18.49 8.17
C ASN A 38 19.59 17.45 7.04
N GLN A 39 20.11 16.24 7.24
CA GLN A 39 19.95 15.13 6.30
C GLN A 39 18.48 14.72 6.14
N GLN A 40 17.74 14.58 7.23
CA GLN A 40 16.31 14.24 7.17
C GLN A 40 15.48 15.32 6.47
N ARG A 41 15.78 16.60 6.73
CA ARG A 41 15.14 17.72 6.02
C ARG A 41 15.45 17.71 4.53
N LEU A 42 16.70 17.43 4.16
CA LEU A 42 17.12 17.32 2.76
C LEU A 42 16.38 16.18 2.04
N GLU A 43 16.29 15.01 2.66
CA GLU A 43 15.51 13.88 2.11
C GLU A 43 14.04 14.25 1.87
N ILE A 44 13.41 14.99 2.80
CA ILE A 44 12.03 15.41 2.65
C ILE A 44 11.89 16.45 1.52
N LYS A 45 12.82 17.41 1.41
CA LYS A 45 12.84 18.38 0.31
C LYS A 45 12.96 17.68 -1.05
N GLU A 46 13.87 16.71 -1.18
CA GLU A 46 14.03 15.93 -2.40
C GLU A 46 12.77 15.13 -2.76
N ARG A 47 12.13 14.50 -1.77
CA ARG A 47 10.85 13.79 -1.97
C ARG A 47 9.73 14.76 -2.39
N TYR A 48 9.70 15.95 -1.81
CA TYR A 48 8.72 16.98 -2.16
C TYR A 48 8.92 17.51 -3.58
N LYS A 49 10.17 17.73 -4.00
CA LYS A 49 10.51 18.09 -5.38
C LYS A 49 10.01 17.03 -6.35
N LYS A 50 10.36 15.76 -6.12
CA LYS A 50 9.86 14.63 -6.93
C LYS A 50 8.35 14.56 -6.99
N TRP A 51 7.66 14.81 -5.87
CA TRP A 51 6.19 14.84 -5.84
C TRP A 51 5.61 16.01 -6.66
N LYS A 52 6.23 17.20 -6.60
CA LYS A 52 5.84 18.34 -7.42
C LYS A 52 6.03 18.07 -8.91
N ASP A 53 7.08 17.33 -9.27
CA ASP A 53 7.41 17.02 -10.65
C ASP A 53 6.52 15.90 -11.24
N LEU A 54 5.68 15.25 -10.43
CA LEU A 54 4.71 14.25 -10.93
C LEU A 54 3.63 14.90 -11.81
N PRO A 55 3.13 14.20 -12.85
CA PRO A 55 1.94 14.61 -13.60
C PRO A 55 0.74 14.89 -12.70
N VAL A 56 -0.17 15.78 -13.14
CA VAL A 56 -1.34 16.22 -12.36
C VAL A 56 -2.18 15.02 -11.94
N GLU A 57 -2.39 14.07 -12.85
CA GLU A 57 -3.21 12.87 -12.69
C GLU A 57 -2.61 11.95 -11.60
N GLU A 58 -1.29 11.78 -11.59
CA GLU A 58 -0.60 10.99 -10.57
C GLU A 58 -0.67 11.67 -9.20
N ARG A 59 -0.52 13.01 -9.14
CA ARG A 59 -0.72 13.77 -7.89
C ARG A 59 -2.15 13.64 -7.37
N GLN A 60 -3.15 13.69 -8.24
CA GLN A 60 -4.56 13.48 -7.87
C GLN A 60 -4.79 12.08 -7.30
N LYS A 61 -4.24 11.04 -7.94
CA LYS A 61 -4.31 9.66 -7.45
C LYS A 61 -3.68 9.50 -6.07
N ILE A 62 -2.53 10.13 -5.83
CA ILE A 62 -1.88 10.15 -4.50
C ILE A 62 -2.77 10.85 -3.47
N ASN A 63 -3.31 12.03 -3.79
CA ASN A 63 -4.17 12.80 -2.89
C ASN A 63 -5.45 12.03 -2.52
N GLU A 64 -6.07 11.34 -3.47
CA GLU A 64 -7.21 10.47 -3.19
C GLU A 64 -6.87 9.32 -2.26
N ASN A 65 -5.70 8.69 -2.45
CA ASN A 65 -5.25 7.60 -1.60
C ASN A 65 -4.96 8.10 -0.17
N ILE A 66 -4.40 9.29 -0.03
CA ILE A 66 -4.21 9.94 1.28
C ILE A 66 -5.56 10.20 1.94
N ARG A 67 -6.55 10.75 1.21
CA ARG A 67 -7.91 10.95 1.74
C ARG A 67 -8.53 9.65 2.24
N LYS A 68 -8.48 8.60 1.40
CA LYS A 68 -8.98 7.25 1.75
C LYS A 68 -8.26 6.67 2.97
N PHE A 69 -6.95 6.91 3.12
CA PHE A 69 -6.19 6.48 4.29
C PHE A 69 -6.62 7.19 5.58
N LYS A 70 -6.89 8.51 5.51
CA LYS A 70 -7.36 9.29 6.67
C LYS A 70 -8.71 8.76 7.20
N GLU A 71 -9.58 8.32 6.30
CA GLU A 71 -10.92 7.74 6.58
C GLU A 71 -10.89 6.29 7.12
N LEU A 72 -9.72 5.65 7.22
CA LEU A 72 -9.59 4.30 7.80
C LEU A 72 -9.72 4.34 9.33
N SER A 73 -10.27 3.27 9.92
CA SER A 73 -10.25 3.10 11.37
C SER A 73 -8.82 2.91 11.90
N PRO A 74 -8.54 3.14 13.19
CA PRO A 74 -7.22 2.91 13.78
C PRO A 74 -6.66 1.50 13.51
N GLU A 75 -7.51 0.47 13.58
CA GLU A 75 -7.13 -0.92 13.32
C GLU A 75 -6.80 -1.15 11.85
N GLU A 76 -7.56 -0.53 10.95
CA GLU A 76 -7.30 -0.58 9.50
C GLU A 76 -6.00 0.15 9.17
N LYS A 77 -5.75 1.33 9.75
CA LYS A 77 -4.48 2.07 9.65
C LYS A 77 -3.30 1.24 10.13
N MET A 78 -3.42 0.58 11.29
CA MET A 78 -2.38 -0.32 11.80
C MET A 78 -2.06 -1.46 10.83
N LYS A 79 -3.08 -2.06 10.20
CA LYS A 79 -2.86 -3.11 9.18
C LYS A 79 -2.10 -2.56 7.97
N VAL A 80 -2.40 -1.34 7.51
CA VAL A 80 -1.64 -0.69 6.43
C VAL A 80 -0.19 -0.49 6.84
N ARG A 81 0.05 0.06 8.03
CA ARG A 81 1.40 0.32 8.56
C ARG A 81 2.23 -0.94 8.67
N LYS A 82 1.65 -2.03 9.18
CA LYS A 82 2.32 -3.34 9.27
C LYS A 82 2.74 -3.84 7.89
N ARG A 83 1.84 -3.79 6.91
CA ARG A 83 2.16 -4.21 5.54
C ARG A 83 3.17 -3.30 4.85
N PHE A 84 3.11 -1.98 5.10
CA PHE A 84 4.10 -1.04 4.60
C PHE A 84 5.49 -1.30 5.19
N ARG A 85 5.58 -1.72 6.46
CA ARG A 85 6.85 -2.15 7.06
C ARG A 85 7.44 -3.35 6.32
N VAL A 86 6.64 -4.39 6.10
CA VAL A 86 7.06 -5.57 5.32
C VAL A 86 7.50 -5.17 3.91
N TYR A 87 6.76 -4.28 3.25
CA TYR A 87 7.12 -3.80 1.91
C TYR A 87 8.48 -3.09 1.87
N ARG A 88 8.81 -2.29 2.89
CA ARG A 88 10.12 -1.61 2.96
C ARG A 88 11.28 -2.60 3.06
N GLU A 89 11.06 -3.73 3.72
CA GLU A 89 12.04 -4.82 3.90
C GLU A 89 12.24 -5.66 2.63
N LEU A 90 11.37 -5.52 1.61
CA LEU A 90 11.55 -6.20 0.33
C LEU A 90 12.72 -5.57 -0.45
N ASP A 91 13.53 -6.43 -1.08
CA ASP A 91 14.56 -5.98 -2.02
C ASP A 91 13.94 -5.41 -3.32
N SER A 92 14.78 -4.80 -4.16
CA SER A 92 14.34 -4.19 -5.43
C SER A 92 13.67 -5.19 -6.36
N THR A 93 14.21 -6.42 -6.45
CA THR A 93 13.67 -7.50 -7.30
C THR A 93 12.27 -7.92 -6.83
N GLN A 94 12.08 -8.09 -5.52
CA GLN A 94 10.78 -8.42 -4.92
C GLN A 94 9.76 -7.29 -5.11
N LYS A 95 10.20 -6.03 -5.03
CA LYS A 95 9.33 -4.87 -5.29
C LYS A 95 8.87 -4.81 -6.75
N GLU A 96 9.77 -5.02 -7.71
CA GLU A 96 9.42 -5.08 -9.14
C GLU A 96 8.53 -6.29 -9.45
N LEU A 97 8.77 -7.43 -8.80
CA LEU A 97 7.91 -8.60 -8.91
C LEU A 97 6.47 -8.30 -8.46
N LEU A 98 6.30 -7.66 -7.30
CA LEU A 98 4.98 -7.24 -6.82
C LEU A 98 4.30 -6.30 -7.82
N LYS A 99 5.02 -5.30 -8.32
CA LYS A 99 4.50 -4.34 -9.30
C LYS A 99 4.05 -5.04 -10.59
N SER A 100 4.88 -5.94 -11.13
CA SER A 100 4.58 -6.71 -12.33
C SER A 100 3.33 -7.57 -12.17
N LYS A 101 3.22 -8.34 -11.08
CA LYS A 101 2.05 -9.19 -10.82
C LYS A 101 0.79 -8.39 -10.53
N MET A 102 0.92 -7.19 -9.96
CA MET A 102 -0.23 -6.31 -9.70
C MET A 102 -0.82 -5.73 -10.98
N LYS A 103 -0.03 -5.50 -12.04
CA LYS A 103 -0.56 -5.13 -13.36
C LYS A 103 -1.51 -6.19 -13.92
N MET A 104 -1.31 -7.47 -13.58
CA MET A 104 -2.26 -8.53 -13.97
C MET A 104 -3.65 -8.32 -13.36
N ILE A 105 -3.73 -7.72 -12.16
CA ILE A 105 -5.00 -7.41 -11.49
C ILE A 105 -5.69 -6.21 -12.15
N GLU A 106 -4.92 -5.25 -12.67
CA GLU A 106 -5.44 -4.11 -13.41
C GLU A 106 -6.18 -4.57 -14.68
N ASN A 107 -5.66 -5.62 -15.33
CA ASN A 107 -6.25 -6.24 -16.52
C ASN A 107 -7.52 -7.07 -16.25
N ILE A 108 -7.90 -7.28 -14.98
CA ILE A 108 -9.17 -7.95 -14.66
C ILE A 108 -10.32 -6.97 -14.94
N PRO A 109 -11.37 -7.38 -15.70
CA PRO A 109 -12.54 -6.54 -15.97
C PRO A 109 -13.09 -5.89 -14.69
N PRO A 110 -13.39 -4.57 -14.70
CA PRO A 110 -13.80 -3.83 -13.50
C PRO A 110 -14.92 -4.51 -12.72
N GLU A 111 -15.90 -5.08 -13.42
CA GLU A 111 -17.07 -5.74 -12.81
C GLU A 111 -16.65 -7.01 -12.07
N LYS A 112 -15.72 -7.79 -12.64
CA LYS A 112 -15.18 -9.00 -11.99
C LYS A 112 -14.38 -8.62 -10.74
N ARG A 113 -13.56 -7.57 -10.84
CA ARG A 113 -12.80 -7.03 -9.71
C ARG A 113 -13.74 -6.56 -8.61
N ASP A 114 -14.80 -5.83 -8.94
CA ASP A 114 -15.78 -5.32 -7.98
C ASP A 114 -16.59 -6.42 -7.28
N ARG A 115 -16.97 -7.48 -8.01
CA ARG A 115 -17.62 -8.65 -7.41
C ARG A 115 -16.69 -9.37 -6.43
N ALA A 116 -15.44 -9.61 -6.82
CA ALA A 116 -14.45 -10.21 -5.92
C ALA A 116 -14.21 -9.33 -4.68
N LEU A 117 -14.16 -8.01 -4.89
CA LEU A 117 -14.01 -7.01 -3.83
C LEU A 117 -15.15 -7.04 -2.82
N LYS A 118 -16.40 -7.13 -3.28
CA LYS A 118 -17.58 -7.21 -2.41
C LYS A 118 -17.51 -8.48 -1.56
N ARG A 119 -17.23 -9.63 -2.17
CA ARG A 119 -17.09 -10.92 -1.46
C ARG A 119 -15.98 -10.87 -0.40
N TYR A 120 -14.79 -10.41 -0.77
CA TYR A 120 -13.63 -10.33 0.11
C TYR A 120 -13.86 -9.49 1.38
N ARG A 121 -14.64 -8.40 1.28
CA ARG A 121 -14.92 -7.51 2.41
C ARG A 121 -15.69 -8.20 3.54
N ASN A 122 -16.59 -9.10 3.16
CA ASN A 122 -17.49 -9.79 4.08
C ASN A 122 -16.88 -11.07 4.67
N MET A 123 -15.67 -11.44 4.24
CA MET A 123 -14.95 -12.62 4.73
C MET A 123 -14.09 -12.29 5.97
N SER A 124 -13.97 -13.27 6.86
CA SER A 124 -12.96 -13.35 7.93
C SER A 124 -11.55 -13.43 7.36
N GLU A 125 -10.54 -13.29 8.22
CA GLU A 125 -9.13 -13.35 7.80
C GLU A 125 -8.77 -14.72 7.18
N LYS A 126 -9.22 -15.81 7.80
CA LYS A 126 -8.99 -17.18 7.30
C LYS A 126 -9.69 -17.41 5.96
N GLU A 127 -10.94 -16.97 5.82
CA GLU A 127 -11.67 -17.09 4.55
C GLU A 127 -11.06 -16.24 3.43
N ARG A 128 -10.51 -15.07 3.75
CA ARG A 128 -9.79 -14.23 2.78
C ARG A 128 -8.55 -14.91 2.23
N GLU A 129 -7.81 -15.59 3.09
CA GLU A 129 -6.64 -16.36 2.68
C GLU A 129 -7.02 -17.48 1.73
N GLU A 130 -8.01 -18.30 2.09
CA GLU A 130 -8.49 -19.37 1.23
C GLU A 130 -9.09 -18.85 -0.08
N PHE A 131 -9.81 -17.73 -0.03
CA PHE A 131 -10.35 -17.07 -1.22
C PHE A 131 -9.24 -16.65 -2.19
N ILE A 132 -8.16 -16.03 -1.69
CA ILE A 132 -7.02 -15.65 -2.52
C ILE A 132 -6.31 -16.90 -3.04
N LYS A 133 -6.05 -17.92 -2.21
CA LYS A 133 -5.40 -19.17 -2.64
C LYS A 133 -6.15 -19.87 -3.78
N ARG A 134 -7.48 -19.75 -3.81
CA ARG A 134 -8.34 -20.31 -4.87
C ARG A 134 -8.39 -19.47 -6.15
N SER A 135 -7.95 -18.21 -6.11
CA SER A 135 -7.98 -17.30 -7.25
C SER A 135 -7.04 -17.74 -8.38
N LEU A 136 -7.40 -17.41 -9.63
CA LEU A 136 -6.51 -17.60 -10.79
C LEU A 136 -5.18 -16.86 -10.62
N PHE A 137 -5.23 -15.69 -9.98
CA PHE A 137 -4.05 -14.92 -9.63
C PHE A 137 -3.04 -15.77 -8.84
N TRP A 138 -3.48 -16.43 -7.76
CA TRP A 138 -2.60 -17.25 -6.93
C TRP A 138 -2.11 -18.52 -7.62
N LYS A 139 -2.97 -19.15 -8.43
CA LYS A 139 -2.62 -20.37 -9.17
C LYS A 139 -1.49 -20.12 -10.17
N ASN A 140 -1.46 -18.92 -10.77
CA ASN A 140 -0.45 -18.52 -11.75
C ASN A 140 0.86 -18.00 -11.15
N LEU A 141 0.98 -17.95 -9.82
CA LEU A 141 2.24 -17.60 -9.16
C LEU A 141 3.14 -18.83 -9.01
N ASP A 142 4.44 -18.67 -9.27
CA ASP A 142 5.43 -19.68 -8.93
C ASP A 142 5.70 -19.75 -7.40
N SER A 143 6.57 -20.66 -6.97
CA SER A 143 6.90 -20.85 -5.55
C SER A 143 7.55 -19.64 -4.89
N ASN A 144 8.43 -18.93 -5.60
CA ASN A 144 9.11 -17.74 -5.09
C ASN A 144 8.14 -16.54 -5.03
N GLU A 145 7.32 -16.36 -6.06
CA GLU A 145 6.26 -15.37 -6.12
C GLU A 145 5.26 -15.55 -4.98
N LYS A 146 4.78 -16.77 -4.76
CA LYS A 146 3.92 -17.10 -3.62
C LYS A 146 4.58 -16.72 -2.30
N LYS A 147 5.88 -16.93 -2.13
CA LYS A 147 6.62 -16.55 -0.90
C LYS A 147 6.58 -15.03 -0.67
N VAL A 148 6.82 -14.22 -1.70
CA VAL A 148 6.76 -12.75 -1.62
C VAL A 148 5.34 -12.27 -1.30
N PHE A 149 4.33 -12.86 -1.96
CA PHE A 149 2.93 -12.52 -1.72
C PHE A 149 2.44 -12.95 -0.32
N LYS A 150 2.88 -14.10 0.19
CA LYS A 150 2.59 -14.53 1.57
C LYS A 150 3.10 -13.52 2.58
N LYS A 151 4.35 -13.06 2.45
CA LYS A 151 4.91 -12.03 3.35
C LYS A 151 4.03 -10.78 3.42
N MET A 152 3.49 -10.35 2.28
CA MET A 152 2.69 -9.13 2.17
C MET A 152 1.24 -9.27 2.64
N TYR A 153 0.57 -10.37 2.29
CA TYR A 153 -0.89 -10.49 2.40
C TYR A 153 -1.37 -11.45 3.48
N PHE A 154 -0.51 -12.40 3.89
CA PHE A 154 -0.75 -13.36 4.97
C PHE A 154 0.41 -13.31 5.98
N PRO A 155 0.70 -12.13 6.58
CA PRO A 155 1.74 -12.07 7.58
C PRO A 155 1.34 -12.97 8.75
N SER A 156 2.20 -13.94 9.08
CA SER A 156 1.99 -14.81 10.23
C SER A 156 1.69 -13.97 11.46
N LYS A 157 0.69 -14.36 12.25
CA LYS A 157 0.52 -13.80 13.59
C LYS A 157 1.78 -14.22 14.37
N ARG A 158 2.67 -13.26 14.62
CA ARG A 158 3.61 -13.35 15.73
C ARG A 158 2.84 -13.04 17.00
#